data_AF-A0A3E3IWS3-F1
#
_entry.id   AF-A0A3E3IWS3-F1
#
_cell.length_a   1.000
_cell.length_b   1.000
_cell.length_c   1.000
_cell.angle_alpha   90.00
_cell.angle_beta   90.00
_cell.angle_gamma   90.00
#
_symmetry.space_group_name_H-M   'P 1'
#
loop_
_entity.id
_entity.type
_entity.pdbx_description
1 polymer ?
#
loop_
_entity_poly.entity_id
_entity_poly.type
_entity_poly.pdbx_seq_one_letter_code
_entity_poly.pdbx_strand_id
1 'polypeptide(L)'
;MIDSGVYIGTDFEMAVTQKYVITFRRNIPSDNLEARLFRRTDEGFSCIGICQSAPLETEQYRPPACWRTAFVYQDEILAVCSRYQKGQESRMDRPPVYLKEEDEQIKGYIGSPLPLIYGSGQIEIRFEDGTVYPAVLEEKFTDESLRPALPELCDGNIGECLRLWNMGIREEFFDYRGIPTFMGVTINTEKHMYIFELTPDSIYCRAARFVATDRGVVFNQNFRQGFEAYMIKDNREAAMPLPVDESLFSAEACVWNSRSVYWSVFDYKEEEIVLHGCQGDVYHWKKPERV
;
A
#
# COMPACT_ATOMS: atom_id res chain seq x y z
N MET A 1 -24.27 1.11 0.37
CA MET A 1 -23.07 0.41 -0.13
C MET A 1 -22.04 1.49 -0.39
N ILE A 2 -20.80 1.30 0.04
CA ILE A 2 -19.77 2.34 -0.09
C ILE A 2 -19.39 2.49 -1.56
N ASP A 3 -19.23 3.73 -2.01
CA ASP A 3 -18.79 4.01 -3.38
C ASP A 3 -17.32 3.57 -3.54
N SER A 4 -16.99 3.01 -4.70
CA SER A 4 -15.60 2.75 -5.08
C SER A 4 -14.83 4.06 -5.20
N GLY A 5 -13.62 4.09 -4.64
CA GLY A 5 -12.86 5.32 -4.50
C GLY A 5 -11.74 5.25 -3.47
N VAL A 6 -11.02 6.36 -3.36
CA VAL A 6 -10.07 6.65 -2.29
C VAL A 6 -10.73 7.54 -1.25
N TYR A 7 -10.64 7.13 0.01
CA TYR A 7 -11.12 7.89 1.16
C TYR A 7 -9.96 8.26 2.06
N ILE A 8 -9.84 9.55 2.39
CA ILE A 8 -8.75 10.07 3.22
C ILE A 8 -9.33 10.83 4.41
N GLY A 9 -8.76 10.58 5.58
CA GLY A 9 -9.09 11.23 6.84
C GLY A 9 -7.84 11.48 7.67
N THR A 10 -7.98 12.13 8.82
CA THR A 10 -6.87 12.21 9.77
C THR A 10 -6.59 10.82 10.35
N ASP A 11 -5.33 10.41 10.30
CA ASP A 11 -4.85 9.09 10.77
C ASP A 11 -5.47 7.89 10.04
N PHE A 12 -6.07 8.10 8.86
CA PHE A 12 -6.77 7.07 8.10
C PHE A 12 -6.72 7.27 6.59
N GLU A 13 -6.51 6.19 5.85
CA GLU A 13 -6.62 6.14 4.38
C GLU A 13 -7.24 4.80 3.96
N MET A 14 -8.08 4.82 2.92
CA MET A 14 -8.78 3.63 2.45
C MET A 14 -8.98 3.66 0.95
N ALA A 15 -8.71 2.53 0.28
CA ALA A 15 -9.01 2.32 -1.12
C ALA A 15 -10.11 1.26 -1.27
N VAL A 16 -11.17 1.57 -2.01
CA VAL A 16 -12.37 0.74 -2.17
C VAL A 16 -12.58 0.41 -3.64
N THR A 17 -12.57 -0.87 -4.00
CA THR A 17 -12.96 -1.38 -5.33
C THR A 17 -14.24 -2.21 -5.22
N GLN A 18 -14.71 -2.80 -6.31
CA GLN A 18 -15.84 -3.72 -6.23
C GLN A 18 -15.52 -4.99 -5.43
N LYS A 19 -14.27 -5.48 -5.51
CA LYS A 19 -13.85 -6.76 -4.93
C LYS A 19 -13.07 -6.62 -3.61
N TYR A 20 -12.37 -5.51 -3.41
CA TYR A 20 -11.42 -5.35 -2.31
C TYR A 20 -11.54 -3.99 -1.62
N VAL A 21 -11.20 -3.96 -0.33
CA VAL A 21 -10.93 -2.73 0.41
C VAL A 21 -9.59 -2.87 1.11
N ILE A 22 -8.71 -1.88 0.98
CA ILE A 22 -7.53 -1.76 1.83
C ILE A 22 -7.73 -0.56 2.74
N THR A 23 -7.50 -0.74 4.05
CA THR A 23 -7.49 0.35 5.02
C THR A 23 -6.12 0.48 5.65
N PHE A 24 -5.69 1.71 5.92
CA PHE A 24 -4.48 2.06 6.66
C PHE A 24 -4.85 3.03 7.77
N ARG A 25 -4.37 2.79 9.00
CA ARG A 25 -4.65 3.68 10.13
C ARG A 25 -3.50 3.80 11.11
N ARG A 26 -3.45 4.94 11.80
CA ARG A 26 -2.67 5.12 13.03
C ARG A 26 -3.61 4.97 14.23
N ASN A 27 -3.45 3.88 14.98
CA ASN A 27 -4.23 3.61 16.18
C ASN A 27 -3.51 4.17 17.41
N ILE A 28 -3.77 5.45 17.71
CA ILE A 28 -3.14 6.17 18.83
C ILE A 28 -3.38 5.48 20.19
N PRO A 29 -4.61 5.05 20.56
CA PRO A 29 -4.82 4.39 21.85
C PRO A 29 -4.02 3.11 22.05
N SER A 30 -3.80 2.36 20.97
CA SER A 30 -3.09 1.06 21.02
C SER A 30 -1.62 1.14 20.63
N ASP A 31 -1.10 2.36 20.43
CA ASP A 31 0.27 2.64 20.01
C ASP A 31 0.76 1.77 18.83
N ASN A 32 -0.04 1.70 17.77
CA ASN A 32 0.33 0.94 16.58
C ASN A 32 -0.16 1.57 15.27
N LEU A 33 0.44 1.12 14.18
CA LEU A 33 -0.08 1.29 12.82
C LEU A 33 -0.75 0.00 12.39
N GLU A 34 -1.82 0.10 11.62
CA GLU A 34 -2.58 -1.06 11.15
C GLU A 34 -2.95 -0.91 9.67
N ALA A 35 -2.68 -1.95 8.89
CA ALA A 35 -3.25 -2.15 7.57
C ALA A 35 -4.20 -3.36 7.60
N ARG A 36 -5.33 -3.28 6.89
CA ARG A 36 -6.24 -4.42 6.68
C ARG A 36 -6.61 -4.55 5.21
N LEU A 37 -6.74 -5.80 4.75
CA LEU A 37 -7.32 -6.17 3.48
C LEU A 37 -8.66 -6.86 3.72
N PHE A 38 -9.71 -6.33 3.09
CA PHE A 38 -11.03 -6.92 3.07
C PHE A 38 -11.36 -7.40 1.65
N ARG A 39 -12.09 -8.51 1.58
CA ARG A 39 -12.64 -9.06 0.34
C ARG A 39 -14.16 -9.01 0.36
N ARG A 40 -14.75 -8.72 -0.79
CA ARG A 40 -16.20 -8.72 -0.98
C ARG A 40 -16.78 -10.11 -0.74
N THR A 41 -17.89 -10.16 -0.03
CA THR A 41 -18.74 -11.33 0.22
C THR A 41 -20.21 -10.97 -0.08
N ASP A 42 -21.11 -11.95 0.01
CA ASP A 42 -22.55 -11.72 -0.15
C ASP A 42 -23.12 -10.80 0.94
N GLU A 43 -22.51 -10.79 2.13
CA GLU A 43 -22.92 -10.00 3.29
C GLU A 43 -22.24 -8.63 3.38
N GLY A 44 -21.29 -8.32 2.48
CA GLY A 44 -20.55 -7.06 2.49
C GLY A 44 -19.07 -7.26 2.21
N PHE A 45 -18.21 -6.78 3.12
CA PHE A 45 -16.76 -6.98 3.04
C PHE A 45 -16.28 -7.66 4.31
N SER A 46 -15.41 -8.65 4.17
CA SER A 46 -14.86 -9.42 5.28
C SER A 46 -13.34 -9.35 5.28
N CYS A 47 -12.75 -9.12 6.45
CA CYS A 47 -11.30 -9.02 6.64
C CYS A 47 -10.63 -10.37 6.33
N ILE A 48 -9.69 -10.38 5.40
CA ILE A 48 -8.91 -11.56 5.02
C ILE A 48 -7.42 -11.41 5.32
N GLY A 49 -6.98 -10.20 5.70
CA GLY A 49 -5.60 -9.90 6.02
C GLY A 49 -5.50 -8.70 6.96
N ILE A 50 -4.59 -8.77 7.92
CA ILE A 50 -4.28 -7.67 8.84
C ILE A 50 -2.79 -7.66 9.16
N CYS A 51 -2.20 -6.47 9.20
CA CYS A 51 -0.84 -6.20 9.64
C CYS A 51 -0.83 -5.06 10.66
N GLN A 52 -0.32 -5.32 11.86
CA GLN A 52 -0.09 -4.32 12.89
C GLN A 52 1.41 -4.19 13.17
N SER A 53 1.86 -2.96 13.42
CA SER A 53 3.23 -2.66 13.83
C SER A 53 3.25 -1.74 15.03
N ALA A 54 4.05 -2.05 16.04
CA ALA A 54 4.18 -1.25 17.25
C ALA A 54 5.66 -0.98 17.61
N PRO A 55 5.99 0.19 18.18
CA PRO A 55 5.07 1.31 18.46
C PRO A 55 4.60 2.02 17.19
N LEU A 56 3.66 2.96 17.32
CA LEU A 56 3.34 3.85 16.20
C LEU A 56 4.56 4.72 15.88
N GLU A 57 4.76 5.04 14.60
CA GLU A 57 5.89 5.84 14.18
C GLU A 57 5.50 6.75 13.00
N THR A 58 6.14 7.91 12.93
CA THR A 58 5.94 8.93 11.90
C THR A 58 7.21 9.25 11.11
N GLU A 59 8.36 8.74 11.57
CA GLU A 59 9.65 8.86 10.92
C GLU A 59 10.02 7.62 10.10
N GLN A 60 10.70 7.84 8.98
CA GLN A 60 11.23 6.77 8.13
C GLN A 60 12.43 6.07 8.81
N TYR A 61 12.74 4.88 8.33
CA TYR A 61 13.88 4.03 8.65
C TYR A 61 13.92 3.52 10.10
N ARG A 62 12.75 3.46 10.73
CA ARG A 62 12.58 2.88 12.06
C ARG A 62 11.90 1.52 11.97
N PRO A 63 12.61 0.42 12.27
CA PRO A 63 11.96 -0.87 12.34
C PRO A 63 11.10 -0.94 13.61
N PRO A 64 9.91 -1.54 13.55
CA PRO A 64 9.06 -1.66 14.72
C PRO A 64 9.59 -2.74 15.67
N ALA A 65 9.25 -2.59 16.94
CA ALA A 65 9.58 -3.54 17.99
C ALA A 65 8.72 -4.81 17.92
N CYS A 66 7.54 -4.71 17.31
CA CYS A 66 6.59 -5.81 17.19
C CYS A 66 5.85 -5.72 15.87
N TRP A 67 5.74 -6.86 15.19
CA TRP A 67 4.78 -7.07 14.11
C TRP A 67 3.73 -8.07 14.58
N ARG A 68 2.48 -7.85 14.19
CA ARG A 68 1.43 -8.85 14.34
C ARG A 68 0.73 -8.96 12.99
N THR A 69 0.61 -10.16 12.46
CA THR A 69 -0.04 -10.39 11.17
C THR A 69 -1.01 -11.54 11.26
N ALA A 70 -2.15 -11.45 10.57
CA ALA A 70 -2.97 -12.60 10.24
C ALA A 70 -3.40 -12.54 8.78
N PHE A 71 -3.42 -13.68 8.10
CA PHE A 71 -3.87 -13.78 6.71
C PHE A 71 -4.44 -15.17 6.40
N VAL A 72 -5.39 -15.23 5.47
CA VAL A 72 -5.99 -16.49 4.99
C VAL A 72 -5.20 -17.03 3.80
N TYR A 73 -4.47 -18.14 4.00
CA TYR A 73 -3.77 -18.88 2.95
C TYR A 73 -4.42 -20.25 2.77
N GLN A 74 -4.96 -20.54 1.58
CA GLN A 74 -5.57 -21.85 1.28
C GLN A 74 -6.59 -22.30 2.35
N ASP A 75 -7.47 -21.38 2.76
CA ASP A 75 -8.48 -21.56 3.82
C ASP A 75 -7.94 -21.75 5.25
N GLU A 76 -6.62 -21.72 5.46
CA GLU A 76 -5.99 -21.69 6.78
C GLU A 76 -5.64 -20.25 7.19
N ILE A 77 -5.85 -19.92 8.47
CA ILE A 77 -5.42 -18.62 9.01
C ILE A 77 -4.03 -18.80 9.63
N LEU A 78 -3.04 -18.12 9.05
CA LEU A 78 -1.72 -17.99 9.67
C LEU A 78 -1.66 -16.69 10.45
N ALA A 79 -1.57 -16.78 11.78
CA ALA A 79 -1.48 -15.64 12.68
C ALA A 79 -0.16 -15.65 13.47
N VAL A 80 0.63 -14.59 13.33
CA VAL A 80 2.01 -14.53 13.85
C VAL A 80 2.24 -13.21 14.55
N CYS A 81 2.83 -13.27 15.73
CA CYS A 81 3.46 -12.15 16.42
C CYS A 81 4.99 -12.28 16.27
N SER A 82 5.64 -11.25 15.77
CA SER A 82 7.10 -11.20 15.59
C SER A 82 7.67 -10.09 16.46
N ARG A 83 8.44 -10.45 17.50
CA ARG A 83 8.99 -9.48 18.46
C ARG A 83 10.49 -9.28 18.29
N TYR A 84 10.91 -8.03 18.36
CA TYR A 84 12.31 -7.63 18.29
C TYR A 84 13.11 -8.26 19.43
N GLN A 85 14.26 -8.85 19.10
CA GLN A 85 15.15 -9.42 20.10
C GLN A 85 16.00 -8.32 20.76
N LYS A 86 15.72 -8.04 22.04
CA LYS A 86 16.43 -7.02 22.83
C LYS A 86 17.95 -7.27 22.85
N GLY A 87 18.73 -6.21 22.62
CA GLY A 87 20.20 -6.27 22.62
C GLY A 87 20.84 -6.38 21.23
N GLN A 88 20.05 -6.52 20.17
CA GLN A 88 20.55 -6.29 18.82
C GLN A 88 20.69 -4.79 18.54
N GLU A 89 21.70 -4.42 17.76
CA GLU A 89 21.82 -3.09 17.18
C GLU A 89 21.04 -3.07 15.87
N SER A 90 20.07 -2.17 15.74
CA SER A 90 19.36 -1.97 14.47
C SER A 90 20.27 -1.20 13.52
N ARG A 91 20.53 -1.76 12.34
CA ARG A 91 21.27 -1.09 11.26
C ARG A 91 20.51 -1.22 9.95
N MET A 92 20.62 -0.24 9.07
CA MET A 92 19.95 -0.28 7.76
C MET A 92 20.41 -1.47 6.90
N ASP A 93 21.67 -1.88 7.01
CA ASP A 93 22.26 -2.99 6.26
C ASP A 93 22.01 -4.36 6.90
N ARG A 94 21.46 -4.39 8.12
CA ARG A 94 21.20 -5.63 8.87
C ARG A 94 19.79 -5.60 9.47
N PRO A 95 18.79 -6.19 8.80
CA PRO A 95 17.43 -6.21 9.32
C PRO A 95 17.39 -6.85 10.71
N PRO A 96 16.50 -6.38 11.60
CA PRO A 96 16.32 -6.99 12.91
C PRO A 96 15.94 -8.46 12.81
N VAL A 97 16.40 -9.25 13.77
CA VAL A 97 15.88 -10.60 13.95
C VAL A 97 14.67 -10.53 14.87
N TYR A 98 13.57 -11.10 14.39
CA TYR A 98 12.33 -11.21 15.16
C TYR A 98 12.12 -12.65 15.63
N LEU A 99 11.70 -12.79 16.88
CA LEU A 99 11.18 -14.05 17.41
C LEU A 99 9.71 -14.17 17.03
N LYS A 100 9.38 -15.22 16.28
CA LYS A 100 8.01 -15.51 15.83
C LYS A 100 7.29 -16.42 16.82
N GLU A 101 6.07 -16.06 17.19
CA GLU A 101 5.14 -16.84 18.00
C GLU A 101 3.73 -16.80 17.38
N GLU A 102 2.88 -17.77 17.68
CA GLU A 102 1.48 -17.76 17.26
C GLU A 102 0.71 -16.64 17.98
N ASP A 103 -0.22 -15.98 17.28
CA ASP A 103 -0.98 -14.85 17.83
C ASP A 103 -2.50 -15.06 17.65
N GLU A 104 -3.12 -15.72 18.61
CA GLU A 104 -4.56 -16.00 18.57
C GLU A 104 -5.42 -14.73 18.69
N GLN A 105 -4.89 -13.64 19.26
CA GLN A 105 -5.66 -12.41 19.37
C GLN A 105 -5.80 -11.73 18.00
N ILE A 106 -4.73 -11.66 17.19
CA ILE A 106 -4.84 -11.04 15.86
C ILE A 106 -5.63 -11.88 14.87
N LYS A 107 -5.65 -13.21 15.06
CA LYS A 107 -6.51 -14.14 14.33
C LYS A 107 -7.98 -13.78 14.41
N GLY A 108 -8.43 -13.25 15.57
CA GLY A 108 -9.82 -12.85 15.80
C GLY A 108 -10.33 -11.70 14.91
N TYR A 109 -9.45 -10.97 14.23
CA TYR A 109 -9.87 -9.94 13.27
C TYR A 109 -10.19 -10.52 11.88
N ILE A 110 -9.74 -11.73 11.56
CA ILE A 110 -10.08 -12.37 10.29
C ILE A 110 -11.57 -12.74 10.31
N GLY A 111 -12.27 -12.46 9.22
CA GLY A 111 -13.72 -12.62 9.11
C GLY A 111 -14.50 -11.37 9.53
N SER A 112 -13.90 -10.43 10.28
CA SER A 112 -14.59 -9.22 10.74
C SER A 112 -15.15 -8.39 9.58
N PRO A 113 -16.37 -7.83 9.72
CA PRO A 113 -16.94 -7.00 8.67
C PRO A 113 -16.23 -5.65 8.57
N LEU A 114 -16.20 -5.05 7.38
CA LEU A 114 -15.77 -3.65 7.24
C LEU A 114 -16.72 -2.72 8.03
N PRO A 115 -16.24 -1.99 9.04
CA PRO A 115 -17.15 -1.38 9.99
C PRO A 115 -17.51 0.06 9.61
N LEU A 116 -18.37 0.20 8.62
CA LEU A 116 -18.81 1.48 8.06
C LEU A 116 -20.05 2.05 8.76
N ILE A 117 -20.01 3.36 9.03
CA ILE A 117 -21.12 4.18 9.49
C ILE A 117 -21.29 5.36 8.53
N TYR A 118 -22.50 5.58 8.01
CA TYR A 118 -22.77 6.68 7.08
C TYR A 118 -23.24 7.93 7.84
N GLY A 119 -22.52 9.04 7.64
CA GLY A 119 -22.93 10.38 8.06
C GLY A 119 -23.41 11.22 6.87
N SER A 120 -23.86 12.45 7.14
CA SER A 120 -24.27 13.41 6.10
C SER A 120 -23.04 13.97 5.37
N GLY A 121 -22.59 13.30 4.29
CA GLY A 121 -21.52 13.77 3.41
C GLY A 121 -20.09 13.35 3.79
N GLN A 122 -19.94 12.58 4.86
CA GLN A 122 -18.69 11.94 5.28
C GLN A 122 -18.99 10.49 5.66
N ILE A 123 -17.99 9.61 5.51
CA ILE A 123 -18.06 8.27 6.09
C ILE A 123 -17.31 8.25 7.42
N GLU A 124 -17.82 7.49 8.37
CA GLU A 124 -17.12 7.18 9.61
C GLU A 124 -16.82 5.68 9.64
N ILE A 125 -15.57 5.33 9.95
CA ILE A 125 -15.15 3.94 10.08
C ILE A 125 -14.91 3.67 11.56
N ARG A 126 -15.67 2.74 12.16
CA ARG A 126 -15.58 2.43 13.60
C ARG A 126 -14.98 1.04 13.82
N PHE A 127 -13.72 0.96 14.19
CA PHE A 127 -13.06 -0.33 14.45
C PHE A 127 -13.53 -0.97 15.75
N GLU A 128 -13.19 -2.25 15.95
CA GLU A 128 -13.61 -3.08 17.09
C GLU A 128 -13.07 -2.55 18.43
N ASP A 129 -11.97 -1.79 18.39
CA ASP A 129 -11.39 -1.08 19.53
C ASP A 129 -12.15 0.20 19.92
N GLY A 130 -13.24 0.53 19.20
CA GLY A 130 -14.07 1.70 19.42
C GLY A 130 -13.54 2.99 18.81
N THR A 131 -12.36 2.97 18.18
CA THR A 131 -11.83 4.15 17.48
C THR A 131 -12.64 4.44 16.22
N VAL A 132 -12.87 5.73 15.96
CA VAL A 132 -13.67 6.22 14.83
C VAL A 132 -12.80 7.12 13.97
N TYR A 133 -12.77 6.85 12.66
CA TYR A 133 -12.05 7.65 11.69
C TYR A 133 -13.05 8.26 10.69
N PRO A 134 -13.25 9.59 10.71
CA PRO A 134 -13.97 10.26 9.64
C PRO A 134 -13.09 10.33 8.39
N ALA A 135 -13.66 10.06 7.22
CA ALA A 135 -12.96 10.15 5.94
C ALA A 135 -13.86 10.75 4.84
N VAL A 136 -13.22 11.44 3.91
CA VAL A 136 -13.85 12.08 2.74
C VAL A 136 -13.45 11.32 1.48
N LEU A 137 -14.39 11.18 0.55
CA LEU A 137 -14.12 10.63 -0.78
C LEU A 137 -13.29 11.64 -1.60
N GLU A 138 -12.03 11.31 -1.84
CA GLU A 138 -11.05 12.17 -2.54
C GLU A 138 -10.90 11.82 -4.02
N GLU A 139 -11.05 10.54 -4.35
CA GLU A 139 -10.98 10.06 -5.73
C GLU A 139 -12.12 9.08 -5.95
N LYS A 140 -12.97 9.33 -6.94
CA LYS A 140 -14.05 8.41 -7.33
C LYS A 140 -13.66 7.68 -8.60
N PHE A 141 -13.81 6.36 -8.61
CA PHE A 141 -13.51 5.53 -9.76
C PHE A 141 -14.43 4.30 -9.82
N THR A 142 -14.37 3.58 -10.93
CA THR A 142 -14.90 2.22 -11.08
C THR A 142 -13.76 1.27 -11.43
N ASP A 143 -13.94 -0.04 -11.24
CA ASP A 143 -12.97 -1.04 -11.69
C ASP A 143 -12.68 -0.93 -13.20
N GLU A 144 -13.67 -0.50 -13.99
CA GLU A 144 -13.52 -0.23 -15.43
C GLU A 144 -12.70 1.04 -15.70
N SER A 145 -12.92 2.13 -14.96
CA SER A 145 -12.12 3.34 -15.13
C SER A 145 -10.66 3.17 -14.68
N LEU A 146 -10.36 2.15 -13.86
CA LEU A 146 -8.99 1.74 -13.53
C LEU A 146 -8.33 0.88 -14.62
N ARG A 147 -9.03 0.60 -15.72
CA ARG A 147 -8.51 -0.07 -16.91
C ARG A 147 -8.61 0.84 -18.14
N PRO A 148 -7.99 2.04 -18.12
CA PRO A 148 -8.09 2.96 -19.26
C PRO A 148 -7.50 2.37 -20.56
N ALA A 149 -7.79 2.99 -21.70
CA ALA A 149 -7.09 2.66 -22.94
C ALA A 149 -5.59 2.91 -22.78
N LEU A 150 -4.77 2.07 -23.43
CA LEU A 150 -3.32 2.17 -23.37
C LEU A 150 -2.81 2.77 -24.69
N PRO A 151 -2.24 3.98 -24.69
CA PRO A 151 -1.69 4.56 -25.90
C PRO A 151 -0.44 3.79 -26.36
N GLU A 152 -0.12 3.91 -27.65
CA GLU A 152 1.18 3.53 -28.16
C GLU A 152 2.25 4.46 -27.57
N LEU A 153 3.35 3.88 -27.12
CA LEU A 153 4.43 4.63 -26.48
C LEU A 153 5.28 5.36 -27.52
N CYS A 154 5.60 6.62 -27.23
CA CYS A 154 6.57 7.43 -27.96
C CYS A 154 7.24 8.47 -27.03
N ASP A 155 8.28 9.13 -27.53
CA ASP A 155 9.08 10.12 -26.78
C ASP A 155 8.23 11.22 -26.09
N GLY A 156 7.07 11.55 -26.66
CA GLY A 156 6.20 12.63 -26.19
C GLY A 156 5.07 12.21 -25.26
N ASN A 157 5.00 10.94 -24.83
CA ASN A 157 3.93 10.46 -23.94
C ASN A 157 4.38 9.44 -22.89
N ILE A 158 5.67 9.37 -22.58
CA ILE A 158 6.22 8.41 -21.60
C ILE A 158 5.52 8.56 -20.25
N GLY A 159 5.31 9.79 -19.77
CA GLY A 159 4.64 10.07 -18.50
C GLY A 159 3.19 9.61 -18.49
N GLU A 160 2.48 9.77 -19.60
CA GLU A 160 1.11 9.29 -19.75
C GLU A 160 1.07 7.76 -19.78
N CYS A 161 1.97 7.11 -20.50
CA CYS A 161 2.12 5.66 -20.47
C CYS A 161 2.46 5.15 -19.07
N LEU A 162 3.44 5.74 -18.38
CA LEU A 162 3.79 5.40 -16.99
C LEU A 162 2.55 5.46 -16.09
N ARG A 163 1.80 6.57 -16.14
CA ARG A 163 0.56 6.75 -15.36
C ARG A 163 -0.46 5.67 -15.69
N LEU A 164 -0.80 5.52 -16.98
CA LEU A 164 -1.85 4.62 -17.42
C LEU A 164 -1.49 3.16 -17.25
N TRP A 165 -0.23 2.76 -17.44
CA TRP A 165 0.25 1.39 -17.30
C TRP A 165 0.31 0.96 -15.83
N ASN A 166 0.58 1.92 -14.93
CA ASN A 166 0.58 1.67 -13.49
C ASN A 166 -0.82 1.42 -12.93
N MET A 167 -1.85 2.05 -13.50
CA MET A 167 -3.25 1.96 -13.05
C MET A 167 -3.82 0.54 -13.15
N GLY A 168 -4.69 0.20 -12.21
CA GLY A 168 -5.43 -1.06 -12.20
C GLY A 168 -5.51 -1.69 -10.84
N ILE A 169 -6.20 -2.83 -10.81
CA ILE A 169 -6.29 -3.71 -9.65
C ILE A 169 -5.55 -4.99 -10.05
N ARG A 170 -4.52 -5.36 -9.30
CA ARG A 170 -3.78 -6.60 -9.49
C ARG A 170 -3.89 -7.45 -8.24
N GLU A 171 -4.19 -8.72 -8.44
CA GLU A 171 -4.08 -9.73 -7.39
C GLU A 171 -2.69 -10.31 -7.43
N GLU A 172 -2.05 -10.37 -6.27
CA GLU A 172 -0.69 -10.84 -6.13
C GLU A 172 -0.71 -12.27 -5.58
N PHE A 173 0.12 -13.12 -6.17
CA PHE A 173 0.20 -14.55 -5.84
C PHE A 173 1.66 -14.94 -5.61
N PHE A 174 1.88 -15.88 -4.69
CA PHE A 174 3.16 -16.52 -4.47
C PHE A 174 3.02 -18.04 -4.47
N ASP A 175 4.12 -18.75 -4.65
CA ASP A 175 4.15 -20.19 -4.41
C ASP A 175 4.12 -20.46 -2.91
N TYR A 176 3.06 -21.10 -2.44
CA TYR A 176 2.96 -21.61 -1.09
C TYR A 176 2.77 -23.12 -1.14
N ARG A 177 3.84 -23.86 -0.82
CA ARG A 177 3.88 -25.33 -0.84
C ARG A 177 3.55 -25.90 -2.24
N GLY A 178 4.04 -25.28 -3.31
CA GLY A 178 3.84 -25.73 -4.69
C GLY A 178 2.51 -25.30 -5.31
N ILE A 179 1.75 -24.43 -4.65
CA ILE A 179 0.43 -23.98 -5.10
C ILE A 179 0.42 -22.44 -5.19
N PRO A 180 0.04 -21.86 -6.33
CA PRO A 180 -0.21 -20.42 -6.45
C PRO A 180 -1.27 -19.98 -5.43
N THR A 181 -0.84 -19.16 -4.47
CA THR A 181 -1.67 -18.74 -3.34
C THR A 181 -1.74 -17.23 -3.31
N PHE A 182 -2.95 -16.70 -3.17
CA PHE A 182 -3.20 -15.28 -3.05
C PHE A 182 -2.48 -14.72 -1.82
N MET A 183 -1.72 -13.63 -2.00
CA MET A 183 -1.01 -12.93 -0.92
C MET A 183 -1.49 -11.50 -0.72
N GLY A 184 -2.28 -10.95 -1.64
CA GLY A 184 -2.59 -9.55 -1.57
C GLY A 184 -3.10 -8.92 -2.84
N VAL A 185 -3.21 -7.60 -2.81
CA VAL A 185 -3.61 -6.79 -3.96
C VAL A 185 -2.81 -5.51 -4.04
N THR A 186 -2.58 -5.08 -5.28
CA THR A 186 -2.21 -3.72 -5.63
C THR A 186 -3.41 -3.01 -6.23
N ILE A 187 -3.75 -1.82 -5.71
CA ILE A 187 -4.77 -0.92 -6.25
C ILE A 187 -4.08 0.40 -6.59
N ASN A 188 -3.91 0.65 -7.88
CA ASN A 188 -3.29 1.86 -8.39
C ASN A 188 -4.32 2.69 -9.16
N THR A 189 -4.45 3.95 -8.76
CA THR A 189 -5.41 4.91 -9.31
C THR A 189 -4.68 5.94 -10.17
N GLU A 190 -5.34 7.04 -10.54
CA GLU A 190 -4.67 8.12 -11.26
C GLU A 190 -3.64 8.83 -10.37
N LYS A 191 -3.89 8.90 -9.06
CA LYS A 191 -3.12 9.71 -8.11
C LYS A 191 -2.45 8.89 -7.01
N HIS A 192 -2.89 7.67 -6.77
CA HIS A 192 -2.49 6.89 -5.60
C HIS A 192 -2.04 5.47 -5.96
N MET A 193 -1.14 4.94 -5.12
CA MET A 193 -0.69 3.55 -5.17
C MET A 193 -0.91 2.90 -3.81
N TYR A 194 -1.72 1.85 -3.79
CA TYR A 194 -2.03 1.07 -2.59
C TYR A 194 -1.58 -0.36 -2.77
N ILE A 195 -0.88 -0.88 -1.77
CA ILE A 195 -0.49 -2.27 -1.72
C ILE A 195 -0.81 -2.84 -0.35
N PHE A 196 -1.41 -4.02 -0.36
CA PHE A 196 -1.43 -4.91 0.78
C PHE A 196 -0.98 -6.29 0.31
N GLU A 197 0.20 -6.69 0.74
CA GLU A 197 0.79 -7.99 0.43
C GLU A 197 1.37 -8.59 1.71
N LEU A 198 0.96 -9.82 2.03
CA LEU A 198 1.49 -10.59 3.13
C LEU A 198 1.87 -11.99 2.64
N THR A 199 3.06 -12.43 3.03
CA THR A 199 3.47 -13.83 2.98
C THR A 199 3.93 -14.27 4.37
N PRO A 200 4.17 -15.57 4.64
CA PRO A 200 4.74 -16.01 5.91
C PRO A 200 6.08 -15.36 6.27
N ASP A 201 6.81 -14.86 5.27
CA ASP A 201 8.18 -14.37 5.39
C ASP A 201 8.34 -12.88 5.06
N SER A 202 7.33 -12.24 4.47
CA SER A 202 7.40 -10.85 4.03
C SER A 202 6.13 -10.07 4.37
N ILE A 203 6.34 -8.83 4.79
CA ILE A 203 5.28 -7.83 5.00
C ILE A 203 5.52 -6.71 4.00
N TYR A 204 4.48 -6.37 3.24
CA TYR A 204 4.56 -5.25 2.32
C TYR A 204 3.21 -4.55 2.19
N CYS A 205 3.00 -3.54 3.04
CA CYS A 205 1.83 -2.67 2.96
C CYS A 205 2.28 -1.23 2.70
N ARG A 206 1.58 -0.54 1.79
CA ARG A 206 1.92 0.83 1.40
C ARG A 206 0.70 1.60 0.95
N ALA A 207 0.65 2.86 1.34
CA ALA A 207 -0.11 3.89 0.66
C ALA A 207 0.84 4.99 0.19
N ALA A 208 0.69 5.43 -1.05
CA ALA A 208 1.49 6.52 -1.61
C ALA A 208 0.65 7.36 -2.57
N ARG A 209 0.91 8.66 -2.61
CA ARG A 209 0.50 9.53 -3.72
C ARG A 209 1.62 9.59 -4.75
N PHE A 210 1.29 9.63 -6.04
CA PHE A 210 2.28 9.59 -7.12
C PHE A 210 1.92 10.53 -8.27
N VAL A 211 2.93 10.93 -9.03
CA VAL A 211 2.82 11.64 -10.30
C VAL A 211 3.81 11.03 -11.28
N ALA A 212 3.37 10.83 -12.52
CA ALA A 212 4.25 10.44 -13.63
C ALA A 212 4.49 11.64 -14.56
N THR A 213 5.69 11.70 -15.11
CA THR A 213 6.17 12.69 -16.09
C THR A 213 6.98 11.96 -17.15
N ASP A 214 7.31 12.63 -18.25
CA ASP A 214 8.16 12.02 -19.29
C ASP A 214 9.59 11.72 -18.80
N ARG A 215 9.98 12.27 -17.65
CA ARG A 215 11.27 12.00 -16.99
C ARG A 215 11.23 10.84 -15.99
N GLY A 216 10.03 10.35 -15.64
CA GLY A 216 9.87 9.29 -14.65
C GLY A 216 8.73 9.55 -13.67
N VAL A 217 8.79 8.85 -12.54
CA VAL A 217 7.75 8.85 -11.51
C VAL A 217 8.29 9.47 -10.23
N VAL A 218 7.49 10.32 -9.61
CA VAL A 218 7.71 10.80 -8.25
C VAL A 218 6.58 10.35 -7.34
N PHE A 219 6.91 9.91 -6.13
CA PHE A 219 5.90 9.53 -5.14
C PHE A 219 6.31 9.88 -3.72
N ASN A 220 5.30 10.15 -2.89
CA ASN A 220 5.44 10.25 -1.44
C ASN A 220 4.69 9.09 -0.79
N GLN A 221 5.39 8.35 0.06
CA GLN A 221 4.78 7.30 0.87
C GLN A 221 4.07 7.95 2.07
N ASN A 222 2.76 7.73 2.16
CA ASN A 222 1.91 8.21 3.25
C ASN A 222 1.86 7.20 4.41
N PHE A 223 1.94 5.92 4.05
CA PHE A 223 1.96 4.79 4.97
C PHE A 223 2.91 3.71 4.45
N ARG A 224 3.64 3.08 5.37
CA ARG A 224 4.55 1.98 5.07
C ARG A 224 4.56 0.96 6.20
N GLN A 225 4.48 -0.32 5.83
CA GLN A 225 4.84 -1.46 6.68
C GLN A 225 5.64 -2.47 5.84
N GLY A 226 6.87 -2.75 6.27
CA GLY A 226 7.77 -3.72 5.65
C GLY A 226 9.10 -3.75 6.37
N PHE A 227 10.19 -3.32 5.73
CA PHE A 227 11.46 -3.11 6.43
C PHE A 227 11.38 -2.07 7.56
N GLU A 228 10.56 -1.05 7.36
CA GLU A 228 10.24 0.03 8.28
C GLU A 228 8.73 0.08 8.49
N ALA A 229 8.28 0.77 9.54
CA ALA A 229 6.87 1.05 9.76
C ALA A 229 6.66 2.53 10.07
N TYR A 230 5.87 3.24 9.27
CA TYR A 230 5.46 4.62 9.59
C TYR A 230 4.18 5.02 8.89
N MET A 231 3.51 6.02 9.44
CA MET A 231 2.48 6.81 8.77
C MET A 231 2.83 8.29 8.93
N ILE A 232 2.79 9.07 7.86
CA ILE A 232 3.18 10.50 7.93
C ILE A 232 2.30 11.27 8.92
N LYS A 233 2.87 12.28 9.58
CA LYS A 233 2.21 13.01 10.69
C LYS A 233 0.79 13.45 10.36
N ASP A 234 0.58 14.06 9.20
CA ASP A 234 -0.72 14.41 8.65
C ASP A 234 -0.91 13.74 7.28
N ASN A 235 -1.59 12.60 7.25
CA ASN A 235 -1.83 11.84 6.03
C ASN A 235 -2.89 12.46 5.11
N ARG A 236 -3.58 13.52 5.53
CA ARG A 236 -4.47 14.28 4.63
C ARG A 236 -3.70 14.96 3.50
N GLU A 237 -2.38 15.07 3.64
CA GLU A 237 -1.49 15.44 2.54
C GLU A 237 -1.66 14.51 1.31
N ALA A 238 -2.09 13.27 1.50
CA ALA A 238 -2.41 12.34 0.40
C ALA A 238 -3.41 12.94 -0.61
N ALA A 239 -4.38 13.73 -0.13
CA ALA A 239 -5.41 14.37 -0.96
C ALA A 239 -4.89 15.59 -1.75
N MET A 240 -3.72 16.11 -1.38
CA MET A 240 -3.17 17.31 -2.00
C MET A 240 -2.38 16.95 -3.25
N PRO A 241 -2.31 17.84 -4.27
CA PRO A 241 -1.37 17.68 -5.38
C PRO A 241 0.06 17.43 -4.87
N LEU A 242 0.78 16.53 -5.54
CA LEU A 242 2.19 16.27 -5.27
C LEU A 242 3.03 17.22 -6.16
N PRO A 243 3.76 18.20 -5.58
CA PRO A 243 4.65 19.05 -6.37
C PRO A 243 5.78 18.23 -6.97
N VAL A 244 6.09 18.50 -8.24
CA VAL A 244 7.17 17.84 -8.97
C VAL A 244 8.27 18.84 -9.27
N ASP A 245 9.49 18.52 -8.86
CA ASP A 245 10.69 19.23 -9.30
C ASP A 245 11.43 18.35 -10.31
N GLU A 246 11.22 18.64 -11.60
CA GLU A 246 11.81 17.86 -12.69
C GLU A 246 13.35 17.90 -12.74
N SER A 247 13.98 18.84 -12.02
CA SER A 247 15.43 18.91 -11.92
C SER A 247 16.04 17.80 -11.05
N LEU A 248 15.21 17.10 -10.26
CA LEU A 248 15.62 16.00 -9.40
C LEU A 248 15.60 14.64 -10.10
N PHE A 249 15.06 14.53 -11.32
CA PHE A 249 15.24 13.32 -12.11
C PHE A 249 16.69 13.22 -12.59
N SER A 250 17.33 12.10 -12.28
CA SER A 250 18.70 11.78 -12.66
C SER A 250 18.76 10.64 -13.67
N ALA A 251 19.57 10.80 -14.71
CA ALA A 251 19.80 9.78 -15.74
C ALA A 251 20.64 8.58 -15.24
N GLU A 252 21.11 8.61 -13.99
CA GLU A 252 22.02 7.59 -13.45
C GLU A 252 21.43 6.80 -12.28
N ALA A 253 20.46 7.38 -11.56
CA ALA A 253 19.97 6.80 -10.31
C ALA A 253 18.59 7.33 -9.89
N CYS A 254 17.96 6.62 -8.97
CA CYS A 254 16.89 7.16 -8.13
C CYS A 254 17.43 8.32 -7.27
N VAL A 255 16.61 9.35 -7.08
CA VAL A 255 16.92 10.49 -6.20
C VAL A 255 15.92 10.53 -5.04
N TRP A 256 16.44 10.69 -3.84
CA TRP A 256 15.64 10.90 -2.63
C TRP A 256 15.72 12.36 -2.22
N ASN A 257 14.58 13.05 -2.17
CA ASN A 257 14.49 14.41 -1.65
C ASN A 257 13.47 14.47 -0.53
N SER A 258 13.96 14.46 0.71
CA SER A 258 13.12 14.37 1.91
C SER A 258 12.22 13.12 1.86
N ARG A 259 10.91 13.27 1.64
CA ARG A 259 9.95 12.16 1.54
C ARG A 259 9.63 11.75 0.10
N SER A 260 10.10 12.51 -0.88
CA SER A 260 9.84 12.26 -2.29
C SER A 260 10.91 11.36 -2.87
N VAL A 261 10.46 10.29 -3.51
CA VAL A 261 11.31 9.36 -4.25
C VAL A 261 11.09 9.59 -5.73
N TYR A 262 12.17 9.88 -6.45
CA TYR A 262 12.18 10.09 -7.89
C TYR A 262 12.79 8.86 -8.56
N TRP A 263 11.97 8.13 -9.31
CA TRP A 263 12.39 7.05 -10.19
C TRP A 263 12.44 7.56 -11.61
N SER A 264 13.64 7.85 -12.10
CA SER A 264 13.85 8.39 -13.44
C SER A 264 13.72 7.31 -14.51
N VAL A 265 13.27 7.71 -15.70
CA VAL A 265 13.32 6.84 -16.89
C VAL A 265 14.78 6.55 -17.23
N PHE A 266 15.09 5.26 -17.34
CA PHE A 266 16.37 4.74 -17.79
C PHE A 266 16.33 4.44 -19.30
N ASP A 267 15.31 3.70 -19.74
CA ASP A 267 15.11 3.29 -21.14
C ASP A 267 13.62 2.98 -21.38
N TYR A 268 13.19 2.90 -22.63
CA TYR A 268 11.86 2.41 -22.96
C TYR A 268 11.77 1.77 -24.36
N LYS A 269 10.81 0.86 -24.48
CA LYS A 269 10.40 0.17 -25.71
C LYS A 269 8.88 0.11 -25.75
N GLU A 270 8.31 -0.23 -26.90
CA GLU A 270 6.86 -0.25 -27.16
C GLU A 270 5.99 -0.83 -26.02
N GLU A 271 6.50 -1.86 -25.34
CA GLU A 271 5.76 -2.62 -24.32
C GLU A 271 6.40 -2.56 -22.91
N GLU A 272 7.44 -1.73 -22.72
CA GLU A 272 8.17 -1.66 -21.45
C GLU A 272 8.83 -0.30 -21.24
N ILE A 273 8.65 0.28 -20.05
CA ILE A 273 9.42 1.45 -19.59
C ILE A 273 10.28 0.99 -18.41
N VAL A 274 11.57 1.29 -18.47
CA VAL A 274 12.55 0.92 -17.46
C VAL A 274 12.88 2.14 -16.62
N LEU A 275 12.80 2.00 -15.29
CA LEU A 275 13.06 3.07 -14.33
C LEU A 275 14.27 2.74 -13.46
N HIS A 276 15.03 3.77 -13.09
CA HIS A 276 16.03 3.68 -12.04
C HIS A 276 15.35 3.53 -10.68
N GLY A 277 15.53 2.36 -10.06
CA GLY A 277 15.22 2.13 -8.67
C GLY A 277 16.32 2.66 -7.74
N CYS A 278 16.00 2.69 -6.44
CA CYS A 278 16.97 3.09 -5.43
C CYS A 278 17.88 1.91 -5.08
N GLN A 279 19.08 2.18 -4.55
CA GLN A 279 20.07 1.14 -4.20
C GLN A 279 20.57 0.29 -5.38
N GLY A 280 20.48 0.81 -6.61
CA GLY A 280 20.92 0.11 -7.82
C GLY A 280 19.88 -0.81 -8.43
N ASP A 281 18.66 -0.83 -7.88
CA ASP A 281 17.53 -1.54 -8.47
C ASP A 281 17.15 -0.97 -9.83
N VAL A 282 16.55 -1.80 -10.67
CA VAL A 282 15.97 -1.42 -11.96
C VAL A 282 14.54 -1.94 -11.98
N TYR A 283 13.58 -1.05 -12.20
CA TYR A 283 12.16 -1.42 -12.25
C TYR A 283 11.68 -1.50 -13.69
N HIS A 284 11.01 -2.59 -14.02
CA HIS A 284 10.47 -2.87 -15.33
C HIS A 284 8.95 -2.69 -15.33
N TRP A 285 8.49 -1.55 -15.83
CA TRP A 285 7.06 -1.27 -16.00
C TRP A 285 6.61 -1.74 -17.37
N LYS A 286 6.09 -2.96 -17.40
CA LYS A 286 5.51 -3.55 -18.61
C LYS A 286 4.13 -2.96 -18.87
N LYS A 287 3.80 -2.80 -20.15
CA LYS A 287 2.44 -2.49 -20.57
C LYS A 287 1.51 -3.61 -20.08
N PRO A 288 0.44 -3.30 -19.34
CA PRO A 288 -0.40 -4.34 -18.76
C PRO A 288 -1.28 -4.99 -19.82
N GLU A 289 -1.37 -6.32 -19.77
CA GLU A 289 -2.42 -7.05 -20.49
C GLU A 289 -3.74 -6.88 -19.74
N ARG A 290 -4.67 -6.11 -20.31
CA ARG A 290 -6.00 -5.88 -19.73
C ARG A 290 -7.01 -6.76 -20.45
N VAL A 291 -7.63 -7.67 -19.69
CA VAL A 291 -8.79 -8.47 -20.11
C VAL A 291 -10.08 -7.82 -19.62
#